data_AF-A0A4Q2KJW2-F1
#
_entry.id   AF-A0A4Q2KJW2-F1
#
_cell.length_a   1.000
_cell.length_b   1.000
_cell.length_c   1.000
_cell.angle_alpha   90.00
_cell.angle_beta   90.00
_cell.angle_gamma   90.00
#
_symmetry.space_group_name_H-M   'P 1'
#
loop_
_entity.id
_entity.type
_entity.pdbx_description
1 polymer ?
#
loop_
_entity_poly.entity_id
_entity_poly.type
_entity_poly.pdbx_seq_one_letter_code
_entity_poly.pdbx_strand_id
1 'polypeptide(L)'
;MKSSRSAKAAIPVQPSPVAQRTVESLARAGEGKTVFERELVECARRLISLRKEVDKHIPPGLVKDFAWDILLELFINGEEGGIVYVKQLMLASGATPTSAMRLIDRLEDEELIERAPDPLDHRRVIVGLSERGRNAMIALLRKVLQQADPDNLTARPMPYKPRR
;
A
#
# COMPACT_ATOMS: atom_id res chain seq x y z
N MET A 1 -47.79 -7.37 -33.13
CA MET A 1 -47.69 -8.10 -31.84
C MET A 1 -46.60 -7.48 -30.98
N LYS A 2 -46.91 -7.23 -29.71
CA LYS A 2 -45.99 -6.71 -28.69
C LYS A 2 -45.05 -7.84 -28.23
N SER A 3 -43.75 -7.58 -28.10
CA SER A 3 -42.86 -8.42 -27.29
C SER A 3 -42.13 -7.52 -26.30
N SER A 4 -42.68 -7.51 -25.09
CA SER A 4 -42.18 -6.83 -23.91
C SER A 4 -40.97 -7.59 -23.36
N ARG A 5 -39.77 -7.06 -23.57
CA ARG A 5 -38.57 -7.50 -22.83
C ARG A 5 -38.60 -6.82 -21.46
N SER A 6 -39.02 -7.58 -20.45
CA SER A 6 -39.01 -7.16 -19.05
C SER A 6 -37.60 -6.74 -18.64
N ALA A 7 -37.41 -5.46 -18.29
CA ALA A 7 -36.20 -4.97 -17.68
C ALA A 7 -36.10 -5.54 -16.26
N LYS A 8 -35.18 -6.49 -16.06
CA LYS A 8 -34.86 -7.03 -14.73
C LYS A 8 -34.21 -5.90 -13.93
N ALA A 9 -34.94 -5.31 -12.99
CA ALA A 9 -34.41 -4.31 -12.09
C ALA A 9 -33.22 -4.91 -11.32
N ALA A 10 -32.04 -4.31 -11.47
CA ALA A 10 -30.87 -4.66 -10.69
C ALA A 10 -31.17 -4.40 -9.22
N ILE A 11 -31.13 -5.43 -8.39
CA ILE A 11 -31.19 -5.29 -6.94
C ILE A 11 -29.98 -4.43 -6.55
N PRO A 12 -30.15 -3.31 -5.81
CA PRO A 12 -29.01 -2.56 -5.31
C PRO A 12 -28.22 -3.49 -4.39
N VAL A 13 -27.04 -3.93 -4.85
CA VAL A 13 -26.10 -4.71 -4.06
C VAL A 13 -25.60 -3.78 -2.97
N GLN A 14 -26.15 -3.93 -1.77
CA GLN A 14 -25.63 -3.24 -0.59
C GLN A 14 -24.16 -3.65 -0.41
N PRO A 15 -23.24 -2.70 -0.16
CA PRO A 15 -21.86 -3.01 0.19
C PRO A 15 -21.80 -4.07 1.30
N SER A 16 -20.85 -5.00 1.23
CA SER A 16 -20.58 -5.86 2.40
C SER A 16 -20.13 -4.98 3.58
N PRO A 17 -20.40 -5.38 4.84
CA PRO A 17 -19.97 -4.62 6.01
C PRO A 17 -18.46 -4.36 6.07
N VAL A 18 -17.65 -5.25 5.48
CA VAL A 18 -16.19 -5.09 5.38
C VAL A 18 -15.84 -4.01 4.35
N ALA A 19 -16.49 -4.02 3.19
CA ALA A 19 -16.29 -3.00 2.16
C ALA A 19 -16.72 -1.60 2.62
N GLN A 20 -17.84 -1.51 3.32
CA GLN A 20 -18.24 -0.27 4.00
C GLN A 20 -17.18 0.18 5.00
N ARG A 21 -16.70 -0.70 5.88
CA ARG A 21 -15.67 -0.35 6.87
C ARG A 21 -14.36 0.09 6.25
N THR A 22 -13.87 -0.59 5.21
CA THR A 22 -12.63 -0.19 4.53
C THR A 22 -12.80 1.16 3.85
N VAL A 23 -13.90 1.37 3.11
CA VAL A 23 -14.19 2.66 2.46
C VAL A 23 -14.41 3.78 3.48
N GLU A 24 -15.13 3.52 4.58
CA GLU A 24 -15.35 4.47 5.68
C GLU A 24 -14.06 4.78 6.44
N SER A 25 -13.19 3.78 6.65
CA SER A 25 -11.89 3.97 7.32
C SER A 25 -10.94 4.80 6.45
N LEU A 26 -10.94 4.57 5.14
CA LEU A 26 -10.21 5.41 4.18
C LEU A 26 -10.79 6.83 4.17
N ALA A 27 -12.11 6.99 4.04
CA ALA A 27 -12.75 8.30 4.03
C ALA A 27 -12.47 9.13 5.31
N ARG A 28 -12.45 8.48 6.49
CA ARG A 28 -12.15 9.15 7.76
C ARG A 28 -10.69 9.56 7.93
N ALA A 29 -9.75 8.86 7.30
CA ALA A 29 -8.33 9.19 7.40
C ALA A 29 -7.96 10.54 6.72
N GLY A 30 -8.83 11.06 5.85
CA GLY A 30 -8.68 12.38 5.22
C GLY A 30 -9.07 13.57 6.10
N GLU A 31 -9.83 13.37 7.17
CA GLU A 31 -10.34 14.47 8.01
C GLU A 31 -9.38 14.81 9.15
N GLY A 32 -8.81 16.02 9.12
CA GLY A 32 -8.14 16.61 10.29
C GLY A 32 -6.71 16.12 10.57
N LYS A 33 -5.91 15.83 9.54
CA LYS A 33 -4.52 15.41 9.74
C LYS A 33 -3.68 16.43 10.53
N THR A 34 -2.98 15.92 11.52
CA THR A 34 -1.93 16.65 12.24
C THR A 34 -0.76 17.01 11.30
N VAL A 35 0.06 18.00 11.70
CA VAL A 35 1.31 18.33 10.99
C VAL A 35 2.20 17.09 10.87
N PHE A 36 2.28 16.31 11.94
CA PHE A 36 3.09 15.10 12.01
C PHE A 36 2.64 14.02 11.00
N GLU A 37 1.34 13.79 10.84
CA GLU A 37 0.83 12.83 9.83
C GLU A 37 1.18 13.27 8.40
N ARG A 38 1.14 14.58 8.11
CA ARG A 38 1.61 15.11 6.82
C ARG A 38 3.09 14.83 6.60
N GLU A 39 3.93 15.02 7.62
CA GLU A 39 5.36 14.73 7.53
C GLU A 39 5.65 13.24 7.26
N LEU A 40 4.87 12.33 7.84
CA LEU A 40 4.99 10.89 7.56
C LEU A 40 4.64 10.55 6.12
N VAL A 41 3.57 11.14 5.57
CA VAL A 41 3.18 10.95 4.16
C VAL A 41 4.28 11.47 3.23
N GLU A 42 4.83 12.65 3.52
CA GLU A 42 5.96 13.19 2.75
C GLU A 42 7.22 12.32 2.87
N CYS A 43 7.49 11.75 4.04
CA CYS A 43 8.57 10.78 4.22
C CYS A 43 8.36 9.55 3.31
N ALA A 44 7.15 8.98 3.31
CA ALA A 44 6.81 7.84 2.47
C ALA A 44 7.01 8.15 0.97
N ARG A 45 6.57 9.33 0.51
CA ARG A 45 6.79 9.80 -0.88
C ARG A 45 8.25 9.91 -1.25
N ARG A 46 9.08 10.43 -0.34
CA ARG A 46 10.53 10.52 -0.55
C ARG A 46 11.15 9.14 -0.69
N LEU A 47 10.70 8.15 0.08
CA LEU A 47 11.19 6.78 0.00
C LEU A 47 10.82 6.10 -1.33
N ILE A 48 9.58 6.28 -1.82
CA ILE A 48 9.20 5.82 -3.17
C ILE A 48 10.06 6.50 -4.24
N SER A 49 10.25 7.82 -4.13
CA SER A 49 11.05 8.59 -5.09
C SER A 49 12.52 8.15 -5.11
N LEU A 50 13.10 7.90 -3.93
CA LEU A 50 14.45 7.37 -3.80
C LEU A 50 14.58 6.01 -4.48
N ARG A 51 13.59 5.12 -4.32
CA ARG A 51 13.62 3.81 -5.00
C ARG A 51 13.52 3.93 -6.51
N LYS A 52 12.68 4.83 -7.02
CA LYS A 52 12.64 5.13 -8.47
C LYS A 52 13.96 5.69 -8.98
N GLU A 53 14.69 6.43 -8.14
CA GLU A 53 16.04 6.89 -8.48
C GLU A 53 17.03 5.72 -8.51
N VAL A 54 16.95 4.78 -7.55
CA VAL A 54 17.77 3.56 -7.53
C VAL A 54 17.64 2.79 -8.85
N ASP A 55 16.44 2.67 -9.41
CA ASP A 55 16.21 2.00 -10.70
C ASP A 55 16.91 2.65 -11.90
N LYS A 56 17.33 3.92 -11.79
CA LYS A 56 18.12 4.62 -12.82
C LYS A 56 19.61 4.28 -12.76
N HIS A 57 20.10 3.91 -11.58
CA HIS A 57 21.53 3.68 -11.33
C HIS A 57 21.88 2.19 -11.16
N ILE A 58 20.91 1.36 -10.78
CA ILE A 58 21.09 -0.08 -10.55
C ILE A 58 20.32 -0.88 -11.60
N PRO A 59 20.94 -1.91 -12.21
CA PRO A 59 20.25 -2.78 -13.16
C PRO A 59 18.91 -3.31 -12.63
N PRO A 60 17.83 -3.24 -13.42
CA PRO A 60 16.53 -3.73 -13.01
C PRO A 60 16.59 -5.21 -12.62
N GLY A 61 16.04 -5.57 -11.47
CA GLY A 61 16.06 -6.96 -11.00
C GLY A 61 16.87 -7.19 -9.74
N LEU A 62 17.87 -6.35 -9.46
CA LEU A 62 18.83 -6.58 -8.38
C LEU A 62 18.37 -6.08 -7.01
N VAL A 63 17.65 -4.95 -6.96
CA VAL A 63 17.16 -4.35 -5.72
C VAL A 63 15.65 -4.21 -5.82
N LYS A 64 14.92 -5.21 -5.33
CA LYS A 64 13.46 -5.26 -5.45
C LYS A 64 12.84 -5.76 -4.15
N ASP A 65 12.27 -4.85 -3.37
CA ASP A 65 11.39 -5.21 -2.26
C ASP A 65 9.97 -4.70 -2.54
N PHE A 66 9.27 -5.43 -3.39
CA PHE A 66 7.93 -5.06 -3.86
C PHE A 66 6.88 -4.97 -2.75
N ALA A 67 7.06 -5.68 -1.63
CA ALA A 67 6.16 -5.60 -0.49
C ALA A 67 6.24 -4.23 0.17
N TRP A 68 7.46 -3.70 0.31
CA TRP A 68 7.71 -2.36 0.83
C TRP A 68 7.00 -1.27 0.01
N ASP A 69 7.04 -1.37 -1.32
CA ASP A 69 6.41 -0.40 -2.21
C ASP A 69 4.89 -0.42 -2.09
N ILE A 70 4.31 -1.62 -1.97
CA ILE A 70 2.86 -1.79 -1.72
C ILE A 70 2.47 -1.13 -0.39
N LEU A 71 3.22 -1.36 0.69
CA LEU A 71 2.91 -0.79 2.00
C LEU A 71 3.02 0.74 2.00
N LEU A 72 4.02 1.30 1.32
CA LEU A 72 4.16 2.75 1.17
C LEU A 72 3.01 3.37 0.35
N GLU A 73 2.64 2.74 -0.76
CA GLU A 73 1.54 3.19 -1.61
C GLU A 73 0.21 3.16 -0.85
N LEU A 74 -0.07 2.08 -0.13
CA LEU A 74 -1.25 1.94 0.72
C LEU A 74 -1.25 2.93 1.88
N PHE A 75 -0.09 3.21 2.48
CA PHE A 75 0.02 4.23 3.53
C PHE A 75 -0.32 5.62 3.00
N ILE A 76 0.28 6.04 1.88
CA ILE A 76 0.04 7.37 1.30
C ILE A 76 -1.44 7.54 0.94
N ASN A 77 -2.00 6.60 0.16
CA ASN A 77 -3.40 6.69 -0.26
C ASN A 77 -4.34 6.57 0.95
N GLY A 78 -4.04 5.67 1.89
CA GLY A 78 -4.84 5.47 3.09
C GLY A 78 -4.92 6.72 3.93
N GLU A 79 -3.79 7.36 4.23
CA GLU A 79 -3.81 8.64 4.91
C GLU A 79 -4.60 9.67 4.08
N GLU A 80 -4.41 9.78 2.76
CA GLU A 80 -5.08 10.79 1.92
C GLU A 80 -6.56 10.54 1.63
N GLY A 81 -7.15 9.50 2.22
CA GLY A 81 -8.51 9.09 1.96
C GLY A 81 -8.76 8.60 0.53
N GLY A 82 -7.70 8.18 -0.14
CA GLY A 82 -7.74 7.53 -1.44
C GLY A 82 -8.17 6.06 -1.32
N ILE A 83 -8.75 5.56 -2.41
CA ILE A 83 -9.08 4.13 -2.56
C ILE A 83 -8.05 3.51 -3.48
N VAL A 84 -7.47 2.39 -3.04
CA VAL A 84 -6.52 1.62 -3.85
C VAL A 84 -7.13 0.29 -4.22
N TYR A 85 -7.05 -0.07 -5.51
CA TYR A 85 -7.47 -1.37 -6.00
C TYR A 85 -6.27 -2.31 -6.19
N VAL A 86 -6.50 -3.63 -6.12
CA VAL A 86 -5.48 -4.65 -6.42
C VAL A 86 -4.74 -4.38 -7.73
N LYS A 87 -5.46 -3.97 -8.79
CA LYS A 87 -4.86 -3.66 -10.09
C LYS A 87 -3.88 -2.49 -10.02
N GLN A 88 -4.16 -1.48 -9.19
CA GLN A 88 -3.23 -0.35 -8.99
C GLN A 88 -1.98 -0.83 -8.24
N LEU A 89 -2.13 -1.67 -7.20
CA LEU A 89 -0.98 -2.24 -6.49
C LEU A 89 -0.07 -3.07 -7.39
N MET A 90 -0.64 -3.86 -8.32
CA MET A 90 0.15 -4.61 -9.29
C MET A 90 1.03 -3.67 -10.12
N LEU A 91 0.47 -2.56 -10.61
CA LEU A 91 1.20 -1.57 -11.40
C LEU A 91 2.24 -0.82 -10.55
N ALA A 92 1.88 -0.43 -9.33
CA ALA A 92 2.75 0.33 -8.42
C ALA A 92 3.93 -0.51 -7.91
N SER A 93 3.71 -1.82 -7.68
CA SER A 93 4.75 -2.72 -7.18
C SER A 93 5.89 -2.96 -8.19
N GLY A 94 5.67 -2.78 -9.50
CA GLY A 94 6.66 -3.15 -10.52
C GLY A 94 6.95 -4.66 -10.61
N ALA A 95 6.17 -5.50 -9.90
CA ALA A 95 6.24 -6.95 -9.94
C ALA A 95 5.43 -7.52 -11.11
N THR A 96 5.69 -8.79 -11.48
CA THR A 96 4.79 -9.50 -12.39
C THR A 96 3.42 -9.72 -11.72
N PRO A 97 2.32 -9.89 -12.47
CA PRO A 97 0.99 -10.07 -11.88
C PRO A 97 0.92 -11.22 -10.85
N THR A 98 1.54 -12.36 -11.14
CA THR A 98 1.59 -13.51 -10.22
C THR A 98 2.38 -13.21 -8.95
N SER A 99 3.52 -12.51 -9.08
CA SER A 99 4.33 -12.13 -7.92
C SER A 99 3.63 -11.08 -7.07
N ALA A 100 2.97 -10.09 -7.69
CA ALA A 100 2.17 -9.10 -6.98
C ALA A 100 1.04 -9.75 -6.18
N MET A 101 0.30 -10.69 -6.78
CA MET A 101 -0.74 -11.44 -6.04
C MET A 101 -0.18 -12.19 -4.85
N ARG A 102 0.93 -12.94 -5.02
CA ARG A 102 1.58 -13.66 -3.92
C ARG A 102 2.01 -12.74 -2.78
N LEU A 103 2.47 -11.54 -3.10
CA LEU A 103 2.84 -10.54 -2.10
C LEU A 103 1.62 -10.01 -1.37
N ILE A 104 0.54 -9.69 -2.10
CA ILE A 104 -0.73 -9.24 -1.50
C ILE A 104 -1.28 -10.35 -0.59
N ASP A 105 -1.29 -11.60 -1.04
CA ASP A 105 -1.73 -12.75 -0.23
C ASP A 105 -0.91 -12.85 1.05
N ARG A 106 0.42 -12.83 0.94
CA ARG A 106 1.30 -12.89 2.10
C ARG A 106 1.15 -11.70 3.06
N LEU A 107 0.92 -10.49 2.53
CA LEU A 107 0.69 -9.31 3.36
C LEU A 107 -0.66 -9.39 4.10
N GLU A 108 -1.68 -10.00 3.49
CA GLU A 108 -2.97 -10.24 4.13
C GLU A 108 -2.90 -11.37 5.16
N ASP A 109 -2.19 -12.47 4.85
CA ASP A 109 -1.97 -13.59 5.79
C ASP A 109 -1.23 -13.11 7.05
N GLU A 110 -0.34 -12.14 6.90
CA GLU A 110 0.34 -11.47 8.01
C GLU A 110 -0.52 -10.36 8.63
N GLU A 111 -1.79 -10.16 8.24
CA GLU A 111 -2.66 -9.10 8.79
C GLU A 111 -2.07 -7.68 8.66
N LEU A 112 -1.24 -7.41 7.65
CA LEU A 112 -0.71 -6.05 7.38
C LEU A 112 -1.63 -5.26 6.46
N ILE A 113 -2.41 -5.94 5.64
CA ILE A 113 -3.39 -5.33 4.73
C ILE A 113 -4.74 -6.02 4.91
N GLU A 114 -5.78 -5.37 4.42
CA GLU A 114 -7.12 -5.92 4.32
C GLU A 114 -7.65 -5.72 2.90
N ARG A 115 -8.48 -6.66 2.44
CA ARG A 115 -9.13 -6.63 1.13
C ARG A 115 -10.65 -6.64 1.28
N ALA A 116 -11.32 -5.87 0.44
CA ALA A 116 -12.77 -5.89 0.35
C ALA A 116 -13.24 -5.76 -1.10
N PRO A 117 -14.35 -6.45 -1.50
CA PRO A 117 -14.94 -6.22 -2.80
C PRO A 117 -15.44 -4.78 -2.91
N ASP A 118 -15.23 -4.13 -4.05
CA ASP A 118 -15.75 -2.79 -4.30
C ASP A 118 -17.29 -2.83 -4.32
N PRO A 119 -17.98 -2.02 -3.50
CA PRO A 119 -19.43 -2.01 -3.45
C PRO A 119 -20.11 -1.54 -4.74
N LEU A 120 -19.40 -0.76 -5.57
CA LEU A 120 -19.92 -0.22 -6.81
C LEU A 120 -19.60 -1.12 -8.01
N ASP A 121 -18.55 -1.94 -7.92
CA ASP A 121 -18.14 -2.89 -8.97
C ASP A 121 -17.40 -4.10 -8.38
N HIS A 122 -18.14 -5.18 -8.07
CA HIS A 122 -17.61 -6.44 -7.50
C HIS A 122 -16.48 -7.12 -8.28
N ARG A 123 -16.18 -6.68 -9.51
CA ARG A 123 -15.00 -7.13 -10.27
C ARG A 123 -13.70 -6.50 -9.76
N ARG A 124 -13.80 -5.48 -8.91
CA ARG A 124 -12.68 -4.77 -8.30
C ARG A 124 -12.59 -5.15 -6.84
N VAL A 125 -11.36 -5.19 -6.36
CA VAL A 125 -11.03 -5.44 -4.96
C VAL A 125 -10.27 -4.23 -4.46
N ILE A 126 -10.84 -3.58 -3.45
CA ILE A 126 -10.23 -2.50 -2.68
C ILE A 126 -9.24 -3.13 -1.70
N VAL A 127 -8.10 -2.47 -1.51
CA VAL A 127 -7.04 -2.88 -0.60
C VAL A 127 -6.66 -1.67 0.26
N GLY A 128 -6.52 -1.89 1.56
CA GLY A 128 -6.05 -0.91 2.52
C GLY A 128 -5.03 -1.52 3.48
N LEU A 129 -4.31 -0.67 4.22
CA LEU A 129 -3.60 -1.15 5.41
C LEU A 129 -4.61 -1.56 6.46
N SER A 130 -4.36 -2.68 7.12
CA SER A 130 -5.03 -2.98 8.39
C SER A 130 -4.58 -1.97 9.46
N GLU A 131 -5.27 -1.92 10.61
CA GLU A 131 -4.81 -1.13 11.74
C GLU A 131 -3.37 -1.50 12.16
N ARG A 132 -3.06 -2.80 12.15
CA ARG A 132 -1.71 -3.33 12.44
C ARG A 132 -0.69 -2.82 11.44
N GLY A 133 -0.99 -2.91 10.14
CA GLY A 133 -0.13 -2.44 9.06
C GLY A 133 0.10 -0.93 9.13
N ARG A 134 -0.96 -0.15 9.38
CA ARG A 134 -0.87 1.31 9.56
C ARG A 134 0.05 1.67 10.72
N ASN A 135 -0.15 1.05 11.88
CA ASN A 135 0.69 1.30 13.06
C ASN A 135 2.16 0.92 12.83
N ALA A 136 2.42 -0.19 12.13
CA ALA A 136 3.77 -0.58 11.73
C ALA A 136 4.44 0.47 10.83
N MET A 137 3.72 0.98 9.83
CA MET A 137 4.23 2.02 8.93
C MET A 137 4.51 3.33 9.66
N ILE A 138 3.61 3.77 10.55
CA ILE A 138 3.84 4.96 11.38
C ILE A 138 5.11 4.81 12.22
N ALA A 139 5.27 3.67 12.90
CA ALA A 139 6.42 3.42 13.75
C ALA A 139 7.74 3.42 12.95
N LEU A 140 7.72 2.82 11.75
CA LEU A 140 8.88 2.76 10.87
C LEU A 140 9.23 4.12 10.27
N LEU A 141 8.26 4.83 9.67
CA LEU A 141 8.48 6.15 9.07
C LEU A 141 8.92 7.18 10.10
N ARG A 142 8.41 7.11 11.34
CA ARG A 142 8.90 7.93 12.46
C ARG A 142 10.39 7.68 12.72
N LYS A 143 10.82 6.41 12.74
CA LYS A 143 12.24 6.09 12.92
C LYS A 143 13.09 6.59 11.75
N VAL A 144 12.62 6.45 10.51
CA VAL A 144 13.33 6.97 9.33
C VAL A 144 13.51 8.49 9.42
N LEU A 145 12.48 9.22 9.83
CA LEU A 145 12.58 10.68 10.03
C LEU A 145 13.57 11.05 11.14
N GLN A 146 13.63 10.28 12.23
CA GLN A 146 14.57 10.50 13.34
C GLN A 146 16.01 10.14 12.99
N GLN A 147 16.23 9.18 12.07
CA GLN A 147 17.55 8.68 11.68
C GLN A 147 18.22 9.46 10.56
N ALA A 148 17.62 10.55 10.07
CA ALA A 148 18.22 11.43 9.05
C ALA A 148 19.44 12.23 9.55
N ASP A 149 19.99 11.87 10.72
CA ASP A 149 21.22 12.45 11.28
C ASP A 149 22.45 11.96 10.49
N PRO A 150 23.18 12.85 9.78
CA PRO A 150 24.25 12.46 8.85
C PRO A 150 25.47 11.78 9.50
N ASP A 151 25.62 11.85 10.82
CA ASP A 151 26.83 11.39 11.52
C ASP A 151 26.90 9.85 11.72
N ASN A 152 25.82 9.12 11.43
CA ASN A 152 25.74 7.67 11.66
C ASN A 152 26.39 6.79 10.56
N LEU A 153 26.91 7.40 9.48
CA LEU A 153 27.57 6.70 8.37
C LEU A 153 29.05 6.35 8.64
N THR A 154 29.60 6.76 9.80
CA THR A 154 31.02 6.61 10.14
C THR A 154 31.39 5.23 10.70
N ALA A 155 30.41 4.36 10.97
CA ALA A 155 30.68 2.99 11.39
C ALA A 155 31.30 2.18 10.25
N ARG A 156 32.61 1.94 10.34
CA ARG A 156 33.38 1.16 9.35
C ARG A 156 32.78 -0.25 9.24
N PRO A 157 32.27 -0.69 8.07
CA PRO A 157 31.71 -2.03 7.94
C PRO A 157 32.77 -3.08 8.25
N MET A 158 32.42 -4.05 9.09
CA MET A 158 33.31 -5.17 9.40
C MET A 158 33.62 -5.94 8.12
N PRO A 159 34.89 -6.22 7.79
CA PRO A 159 35.22 -6.99 6.60
C PRO A 159 34.63 -8.40 6.73
N TYR A 160 33.95 -8.84 5.67
CA TYR A 160 33.40 -10.19 5.58
C TYR A 160 34.51 -11.24 5.76
N LYS A 161 34.34 -12.15 6.73
CA LYS A 161 35.18 -13.33 6.92
C LYS A 161 34.38 -14.57 6.51
N PRO A 162 34.68 -15.21 5.37
CA PRO A 162 34.00 -16.45 4.99
C PRO A 162 34.29 -17.56 6.01
N ARG A 163 33.30 -18.42 6.27
CA ARG A 163 33.51 -19.66 7.03
C ARG A 163 34.30 -20.64 6.15
N ARG A 164 35.37 -21.22 6.70
CA ARG A 164 36.18 -22.28 6.07
C ARG A 164 35.47 -23.62 6.16
#